data_AF-A0A849ZMG2-F1
#
_entry.id   AF-A0A849ZMG2-F1
#
_cell.length_a   1.000
_cell.length_b   1.000
_cell.length_c   1.000
_cell.angle_alpha   90.00
_cell.angle_beta   90.00
_cell.angle_gamma   90.00
#
_symmetry.space_group_name_H-M   'P 1'
#
loop_
_entity.id
_entity.type
_entity.pdbx_description
1 polymer ?
#
loop_
_entity_poly.entity_id
_entity_poly.type
_entity_poly.pdbx_seq_one_letter_code
_entity_poly.pdbx_strand_id
1 'polypeptide(L)'
;MKAQLWLAALAVAAVVSCMSEPSVIQCEGVEPRADGLYECNEVLVRKAAQSCPAPTGNPGYSPPCSSDADCAAGSLCYCGDLMVEAERDASQGLCVPATCRTDADCGGEHCIHVDINEMQYEAEFYGEFRCTSAEDECRKGDDCVGAHDVCIFDASQGHLICEEAVRDG
;
A
#
# COMPACT_ATOMS: atom_id res chain seq x y z
N MET A 1 -42.03 34.82 -52.45
CA MET A 1 -40.68 34.50 -51.94
C MET A 1 -40.86 33.92 -50.54
N LYS A 2 -40.71 32.60 -50.37
CA LYS A 2 -40.86 31.91 -49.07
C LYS A 2 -39.48 31.39 -48.68
N ALA A 3 -38.88 31.95 -47.62
CA ALA A 3 -37.62 31.47 -47.07
C ALA A 3 -37.92 30.37 -46.05
N GLN A 4 -37.45 29.14 -46.33
CA GLN A 4 -37.45 28.03 -45.39
C GLN A 4 -36.14 28.09 -44.58
N LEU A 5 -36.25 28.42 -43.29
CA LEU A 5 -35.17 28.20 -42.32
C LEU A 5 -35.08 26.69 -42.02
N TRP A 6 -33.93 26.10 -42.28
CA TRP A 6 -33.57 24.77 -41.82
C TRP A 6 -32.86 24.89 -40.47
N LEU A 7 -33.44 24.31 -39.42
CA LEU A 7 -32.78 24.10 -38.14
C LEU A 7 -31.84 22.90 -38.25
N ALA A 8 -30.54 23.14 -38.10
CA ALA A 8 -29.55 22.09 -37.94
C ALA A 8 -29.66 21.52 -36.51
N ALA A 9 -30.01 20.24 -36.40
CA ALA A 9 -29.95 19.52 -35.15
C ALA A 9 -28.50 19.14 -34.85
N LEU A 10 -27.89 19.77 -33.85
CA LEU A 10 -26.63 19.32 -33.26
C LEU A 10 -26.90 18.03 -32.47
N ALA A 11 -26.39 16.91 -32.95
CA ALA A 11 -26.31 15.68 -32.16
C ALA A 11 -25.13 15.81 -31.18
N VAL A 12 -25.43 15.94 -29.88
CA VAL A 12 -24.43 15.85 -28.82
C VAL A 12 -24.10 14.37 -28.63
N ALA A 13 -22.91 13.96 -29.08
CA ALA A 13 -22.38 12.64 -28.76
C ALA A 13 -22.12 12.57 -27.25
N ALA A 14 -22.88 11.74 -26.55
CA ALA A 14 -22.61 11.40 -25.16
C ALA A 14 -21.30 10.60 -25.11
N VAL A 15 -20.23 11.25 -24.66
CA VAL A 15 -19.00 10.57 -24.29
C VAL A 15 -19.32 9.76 -23.04
N VAL A 16 -19.51 8.45 -23.19
CA VAL A 16 -19.57 7.51 -22.07
C VAL A 16 -18.16 7.47 -21.48
N SER A 17 -17.91 8.39 -20.55
CA SER A 17 -16.72 8.38 -19.73
C SER A 17 -16.94 7.26 -18.70
N CYS A 18 -16.35 6.09 -18.95
CA CYS A 18 -16.12 5.09 -17.90
C CYS A 18 -15.07 5.67 -16.93
N MET A 19 -15.44 6.70 -16.17
CA MET A 19 -14.68 7.06 -14.97
C MET A 19 -15.20 6.13 -13.89
N SER A 20 -14.57 4.95 -13.78
CA SER A 20 -14.66 4.17 -12.55
C SER A 20 -14.24 5.13 -11.44
N GLU A 21 -15.18 5.53 -10.57
CA GLU A 21 -14.85 6.38 -9.44
C GLU A 21 -13.71 5.71 -8.67
N PRO A 22 -12.66 6.46 -8.26
CA PRO A 22 -11.58 5.88 -7.48
C PRO A 22 -12.24 5.21 -6.28
N SER A 23 -12.08 3.90 -6.17
CA SER A 23 -12.66 3.15 -5.07
C SER A 23 -12.07 3.73 -3.79
N VAL A 24 -12.87 4.44 -2.99
CA VAL A 24 -12.42 4.89 -1.67
C VAL A 24 -12.18 3.62 -0.87
N ILE A 25 -10.99 3.46 -0.28
CA ILE A 25 -10.73 2.33 0.62
C ILE A 25 -11.71 2.46 1.79
N GLN A 26 -12.76 1.65 1.78
CA GLN A 26 -13.62 1.53 2.94
C GLN A 26 -12.92 0.57 3.89
N CYS A 27 -12.16 1.13 4.81
CA CYS A 27 -11.63 0.39 5.94
C CYS A 27 -12.78 -0.01 6.87
N GLU A 28 -13.42 -1.15 6.60
CA GLU A 28 -14.54 -1.66 7.40
C GLU A 28 -14.09 -2.15 8.80
N GLY A 29 -12.78 -2.39 8.99
CA GLY A 29 -12.17 -2.70 10.28
C GLY A 29 -12.14 -1.50 11.23
N VAL A 30 -12.87 -1.62 12.34
CA VAL A 30 -12.84 -0.65 13.46
C VAL A 30 -11.74 -0.93 14.48
N GLU A 31 -11.20 -2.15 14.52
CA GLU A 31 -10.15 -2.54 15.45
C GLU A 31 -8.86 -2.95 14.71
N PRO A 32 -7.67 -2.61 15.24
CA PRO A 32 -6.41 -3.06 14.67
C PRO A 32 -6.14 -4.53 15.02
N ARG A 33 -5.34 -5.18 14.18
CA ARG A 33 -4.69 -6.47 14.44
C ARG A 33 -3.71 -6.35 15.63
N ALA A 34 -3.14 -7.49 16.04
CA ALA A 34 -2.12 -7.55 17.08
C ALA A 34 -0.88 -6.68 16.76
N ASP A 35 -0.57 -6.49 15.48
CA ASP A 35 0.54 -5.65 15.00
C ASP A 35 0.19 -4.16 14.88
N GLY A 36 -1.05 -3.76 15.19
CA GLY A 36 -1.50 -2.37 15.14
C GLY A 36 -2.05 -1.90 13.80
N LEU A 37 -1.98 -2.75 12.79
CA LEU A 37 -2.49 -2.41 11.47
C LEU A 37 -3.98 -2.77 11.35
N TYR A 38 -4.68 -1.96 10.57
CA TYR A 38 -6.08 -2.18 10.26
C TYR A 38 -6.17 -2.96 8.97
N GLU A 39 -6.92 -4.06 8.97
CA GLU A 39 -7.28 -4.74 7.74
C GLU A 39 -8.31 -3.89 7.00
N CYS A 40 -7.89 -3.36 5.86
CA CYS A 40 -8.74 -2.63 4.94
C CYS A 40 -8.83 -3.47 3.66
N ASN A 41 -9.72 -4.47 3.68
CA ASN A 41 -9.71 -5.60 2.75
C ASN A 41 -8.42 -6.41 2.89
N GLU A 42 -7.59 -6.51 1.85
CA GLU A 42 -6.30 -7.25 1.91
C GLU A 42 -5.10 -6.31 2.06
N VAL A 43 -5.35 -5.01 2.29
CA VAL A 43 -4.29 -4.02 2.54
C VAL A 43 -4.19 -3.76 4.03
N LEU A 44 -2.98 -3.66 4.54
CA LEU A 44 -2.73 -3.31 5.93
C LEU A 44 -2.48 -1.81 6.06
N VAL A 45 -3.34 -1.12 6.81
CA VAL A 45 -3.31 0.34 6.97
C VAL A 45 -2.86 0.73 8.37
N ARG A 46 -1.97 1.71 8.48
CA ARG A 46 -1.53 2.29 9.75
C ARG A 46 -2.29 3.58 10.03
N LYS A 47 -3.36 3.50 10.81
CA LYS A 47 -4.16 4.70 11.19
C LYS A 47 -3.59 5.46 12.39
N ALA A 48 -2.73 4.83 13.19
CA ALA A 48 -2.16 5.41 14.40
C ALA A 48 -0.75 4.85 14.66
N ALA A 49 0.04 5.57 15.47
CA ALA A 49 1.33 5.07 15.93
C ALA A 49 1.14 3.81 16.81
N GLN A 50 2.05 2.86 16.67
CA GLN A 50 1.99 1.56 17.33
C GLN A 50 3.15 1.40 18.33
N SER A 51 2.91 0.65 19.40
CA SER A 51 3.96 0.13 20.28
C SER A 51 4.14 -1.37 20.08
N CYS A 52 5.38 -1.81 19.87
CA CYS A 52 5.72 -3.22 19.81
C CYS A 52 6.13 -3.76 21.19
N PRO A 53 6.01 -5.07 21.43
CA PRO A 53 6.64 -5.71 22.56
C PRO A 53 8.14 -5.38 22.62
N ALA A 54 8.68 -5.27 23.82
CA ALA A 54 10.11 -5.02 23.99
C ALA A 54 10.91 -6.17 23.36
N PRO A 55 12.00 -5.88 22.63
CA PRO A 55 12.77 -6.91 21.95
C PRO A 55 13.39 -7.87 22.96
N THR A 56 13.06 -9.16 22.83
CA THR A 56 13.58 -10.27 23.65
C THR A 56 14.58 -11.10 22.86
N GLY A 57 15.68 -10.52 22.37
CA GLY A 57 16.63 -11.30 21.57
C GLY A 57 17.78 -10.52 20.95
N ASN A 58 18.58 -11.24 20.15
CA ASN A 58 19.68 -10.68 19.38
C ASN A 58 19.09 -9.93 18.17
N PRO A 59 19.37 -8.63 17.97
CA PRO A 59 18.64 -7.76 17.04
C PRO A 59 18.69 -8.14 15.54
N GLY A 60 19.45 -9.15 15.14
CA GLY A 60 19.79 -9.37 13.74
C GLY A 60 20.38 -8.09 13.14
N TYR A 61 20.10 -7.81 11.87
CA TYR A 61 20.67 -6.70 11.11
C TYR A 61 19.87 -5.39 11.16
N SER A 62 18.60 -5.45 11.57
CA SER A 62 17.72 -4.27 11.65
C SER A 62 17.55 -3.87 13.11
N PRO A 63 17.69 -2.58 13.47
CA PRO A 63 17.56 -2.16 14.85
C PRO A 63 16.14 -2.48 15.34
N PRO A 64 16.01 -3.23 16.45
CA PRO A 64 14.72 -3.54 17.00
C PRO A 64 14.12 -2.28 17.59
N CYS A 65 12.81 -2.23 17.62
CA CYS A 65 12.08 -1.09 18.14
C CYS A 65 10.88 -1.55 18.98
N SER A 66 10.54 -0.72 19.95
CA SER A 66 9.32 -0.80 20.74
C SER A 66 8.33 0.30 20.36
N SER A 67 8.79 1.34 19.68
CA SER A 67 8.00 2.47 19.20
C SER A 67 8.69 3.17 18.05
N ASP A 68 7.96 4.03 17.33
CA ASP A 68 8.54 4.85 16.24
C ASP A 68 9.65 5.80 16.69
N ALA A 69 9.78 6.06 17.99
CA ALA A 69 10.83 6.91 18.56
C ALA A 69 12.19 6.19 18.60
N ASP A 70 12.19 4.86 18.55
CA ASP A 70 13.41 4.05 18.52
C ASP A 70 14.04 4.02 17.11
N CYS A 71 13.26 4.40 16.09
CA CYS A 71 13.67 4.38 14.69
C CYS A 71 14.26 5.71 14.23
N ALA A 72 15.21 5.63 13.29
CA ALA A 72 15.78 6.81 12.65
C ALA A 72 14.72 7.57 11.84
N ALA A 73 15.03 8.83 11.49
CA ALA A 73 14.19 9.59 10.58
C ALA A 73 14.05 8.85 9.23
N GLY A 74 12.83 8.81 8.68
CA GLY A 74 12.51 8.03 7.49
C GLY A 74 12.17 6.56 7.76
N SER A 75 12.05 6.17 9.03
CA SER A 75 11.61 4.83 9.44
C SER A 75 10.56 4.89 10.55
N LEU A 76 9.81 3.81 10.68
CA LEU A 76 8.84 3.60 11.75
C LEU A 76 8.90 2.18 12.28
N CYS A 77 8.32 1.96 13.45
CA CYS A 77 8.33 0.67 14.10
C CYS A 77 7.16 -0.20 13.66
N TYR A 78 7.47 -1.34 13.05
CA TYR A 78 6.49 -2.33 12.60
C TYR A 78 6.58 -3.61 13.42
N CYS A 79 5.44 -4.07 13.92
CA CYS A 79 5.33 -5.20 14.84
C CYS A 79 4.68 -6.44 14.23
N GLY A 80 4.44 -6.46 12.91
CA GLY A 80 3.81 -7.60 12.25
C GLY A 80 4.81 -8.66 11.85
N ASP A 81 4.28 -9.79 11.38
CA ASP A 81 5.06 -10.85 10.77
C ASP A 81 5.71 -10.32 9.49
N LEU A 82 6.90 -9.74 9.62
CA LEU A 82 7.79 -9.61 8.49
C LEU A 82 8.21 -11.04 8.13
N MET A 83 8.11 -11.39 6.86
CA MET A 83 8.60 -12.65 6.29
C MET A 83 10.13 -12.73 6.37
N VAL A 84 10.73 -12.44 7.52
CA VAL A 84 12.13 -12.76 7.77
C VAL A 84 12.19 -14.27 7.97
N GLU A 85 13.19 -14.89 7.36
CA GLU A 85 13.48 -16.32 7.46
C GLU A 85 13.23 -16.86 8.88
N ALA A 86 12.78 -18.13 8.95
CA ALA A 86 12.18 -18.86 10.07
C ALA A 86 12.87 -18.84 11.46
N GLU A 87 13.87 -17.99 11.68
CA GLU A 87 14.70 -17.87 12.87
C GLU A 87 14.44 -16.59 13.70
N ARG A 88 13.66 -15.61 13.21
CA ARG A 88 13.33 -14.42 14.03
C ARG A 88 12.06 -14.61 14.87
N ASP A 89 12.14 -14.09 16.09
CA ASP A 89 11.00 -13.96 16.98
C ASP A 89 10.05 -12.88 16.42
N ALA A 90 8.97 -13.33 15.80
CA ALA A 90 7.90 -12.51 15.22
C ALA A 90 7.27 -11.50 16.20
N SER A 91 7.56 -11.61 17.50
CA SER A 91 7.08 -10.66 18.51
C SER A 91 7.86 -9.35 18.59
N GLN A 92 8.99 -9.21 17.87
CA GLN A 92 9.85 -8.03 17.95
C GLN A 92 9.54 -7.00 16.87
N GLY A 93 9.42 -5.74 17.28
CA GLY A 93 9.30 -4.63 16.34
C GLY A 93 10.58 -4.38 15.57
N LEU A 94 10.47 -4.08 14.27
CA LEU A 94 11.58 -3.69 13.42
C LEU A 94 11.36 -2.30 12.81
N CYS A 95 12.45 -1.53 12.72
CA CYS A 95 12.42 -0.27 12.00
C CYS A 95 12.40 -0.53 10.50
N VAL A 96 11.27 -0.25 9.86
CA VAL A 96 11.08 -0.36 8.41
C VAL A 96 11.08 1.02 7.75
N PRO A 97 11.53 1.14 6.49
CA PRO A 97 11.41 2.39 5.73
C PRO A 97 9.97 2.90 5.69
N ALA A 98 9.81 4.21 5.78
CA ALA A 98 8.50 4.84 5.82
C ALA A 98 8.50 6.25 5.24
N THR A 99 7.56 6.51 4.35
CA THR A 99 7.21 7.86 3.86
C THR A 99 6.00 8.45 4.58
N CYS A 100 5.24 7.62 5.28
CA CYS A 100 4.13 8.01 6.15
C CYS A 100 4.22 7.26 7.48
N ARG A 101 3.73 7.87 8.57
CA ARG A 101 3.62 7.21 9.88
C ARG A 101 2.18 6.81 10.17
N THR A 102 1.22 7.61 9.69
CA THR A 102 -0.22 7.40 9.81
C THR A 102 -0.97 7.98 8.61
N ASP A 103 -2.26 7.64 8.44
CA ASP A 103 -3.16 8.27 7.45
C ASP A 103 -3.16 9.81 7.52
N ALA A 104 -2.91 10.39 8.71
CA ALA A 104 -2.83 11.85 8.86
C ALA A 104 -1.66 12.48 8.08
N ASP A 105 -0.62 11.71 7.78
CA ASP A 105 0.52 12.16 6.97
C ASP A 105 0.21 12.13 5.46
N CYS A 106 -0.86 11.45 5.06
CA CYS A 106 -1.20 11.18 3.67
C CYS A 106 -2.25 12.13 3.08
N GLY A 107 -2.59 13.22 3.79
CA GLY A 107 -3.40 14.31 3.22
C GLY A 107 -4.81 13.90 2.76
N GLY A 108 -5.38 12.84 3.35
CA GLY A 108 -6.69 12.28 2.97
C GLY A 108 -6.62 10.87 2.37
N GLU A 109 -5.41 10.38 2.07
CA GLU A 109 -5.13 9.02 1.60
C GLU A 109 -4.73 8.09 2.77
N HIS A 110 -4.44 6.82 2.49
CA HIS A 110 -4.09 5.82 3.50
C HIS A 110 -2.59 5.57 3.57
N CYS A 111 -2.07 5.41 4.79
CA CYS A 111 -0.71 4.96 5.03
C CYS A 111 -0.70 3.43 5.07
N ILE A 112 -0.30 2.81 3.96
CA ILE A 112 -0.34 1.36 3.74
C ILE A 112 1.03 0.73 3.97
N HIS A 113 1.03 -0.51 4.45
CA HIS A 113 2.20 -1.39 4.37
C HIS A 113 2.26 -2.00 2.97
N VAL A 114 3.40 -1.88 2.32
CA VAL A 114 3.68 -2.46 1.00
C VAL A 114 4.76 -3.51 1.18
N ASP A 115 4.47 -4.75 0.80
CA ASP A 115 5.48 -5.80 0.77
C ASP A 115 6.37 -5.60 -0.46
N ILE A 116 7.65 -5.31 -0.25
CA ILE A 116 8.61 -5.18 -1.35
C ILE A 116 9.10 -6.60 -1.68
N ASN A 117 8.51 -7.19 -2.71
CA ASN A 117 8.89 -8.53 -3.18
C ASN A 117 10.12 -8.45 -4.11
N GLU A 118 11.25 -7.94 -3.60
CA GLU A 118 12.52 -8.09 -4.31
C GLU A 118 13.06 -9.51 -4.06
N MET A 119 12.60 -10.48 -4.86
CA MET A 119 13.24 -11.80 -4.98
C MET A 119 14.69 -11.75 -5.52
N GLN A 120 15.25 -10.55 -5.72
CA GLN A 120 16.60 -10.36 -6.23
C GLN A 120 17.57 -10.04 -5.08
N TYR A 121 18.06 -11.12 -4.47
CA TYR A 121 19.32 -11.19 -3.73
C TYR A 121 19.41 -10.37 -2.41
N GLU A 122 19.43 -11.10 -1.29
CA GLU A 122 20.08 -10.73 -0.02
C GLU A 122 19.52 -9.52 0.77
N ALA A 123 18.44 -8.86 0.33
CA ALA A 123 17.84 -7.76 1.10
C ALA A 123 16.87 -8.27 2.19
N GLU A 124 17.23 -8.04 3.45
CA GLU A 124 16.53 -8.52 4.67
C GLU A 124 15.22 -7.80 5.02
N PHE A 125 14.62 -7.06 4.08
CA PHE A 125 13.44 -6.23 4.36
C PHE A 125 12.33 -6.51 3.35
N TYR A 126 11.20 -7.01 3.84
CA TYR A 126 10.03 -7.31 3.01
C TYR A 126 8.89 -6.31 3.23
N GLY A 127 9.20 -5.03 3.46
CA GLY A 127 8.15 -4.02 3.38
C GLY A 127 8.54 -2.60 3.78
N GLU A 128 7.70 -1.65 3.35
CA GLU A 128 7.77 -0.24 3.70
C GLU A 128 6.38 0.36 3.91
N PHE A 129 6.30 1.52 4.57
CA PHE A 129 5.05 2.29 4.70
C PHE A 129 4.99 3.46 3.74
N ARG A 130 3.90 3.54 2.98
CA ARG A 130 3.68 4.62 2.00
C ARG A 130 2.25 5.11 1.96
N CYS A 131 2.09 6.36 1.53
CA CYS A 131 0.76 6.87 1.22
C CYS A 131 0.27 6.27 -0.09
N THR A 132 -1.00 5.85 -0.12
CA THR A 132 -1.70 5.64 -1.39
C THR A 132 -1.80 6.95 -2.16
N SER A 133 -1.96 6.82 -3.47
CA SER A 133 -2.16 7.93 -4.39
C SER A 133 -3.30 7.62 -5.35
N ALA A 134 -3.82 8.67 -5.99
CA ALA A 134 -4.79 8.52 -7.07
C ALA A 134 -4.19 7.88 -8.35
N GLU A 135 -2.86 7.74 -8.42
CA GLU A 135 -2.13 7.11 -9.52
C GLU A 135 -1.93 5.60 -9.30
N ASP A 136 -2.20 5.09 -8.10
CA ASP A 136 -2.11 3.65 -7.81
C ASP A 136 -3.15 2.88 -8.64
N GLU A 137 -2.69 1.95 -9.49
CA GLU A 137 -3.55 1.06 -10.28
C GLU A 137 -4.16 -0.05 -9.44
N CYS A 138 -3.47 -0.42 -8.37
CA CYS A 138 -3.85 -1.49 -7.46
C CYS A 138 -3.44 -1.16 -6.04
N ARG A 139 -3.99 -1.91 -5.10
CA ARG A 139 -3.61 -1.85 -3.68
C ARG A 139 -3.34 -3.24 -3.12
N LYS A 140 -3.88 -4.27 -3.75
CA LYS A 140 -3.68 -5.68 -3.48
C LYS A 140 -3.71 -6.48 -4.79
N GLY A 141 -3.20 -7.72 -4.77
CA GLY A 141 -3.16 -8.57 -5.96
C GLY A 141 -4.52 -8.75 -6.65
N ASP A 142 -5.59 -8.86 -5.87
CA ASP A 142 -6.96 -8.98 -6.38
C ASP A 142 -7.50 -7.72 -7.09
N ASP A 143 -6.90 -6.55 -6.89
CA ASP A 143 -7.25 -5.35 -7.66
C ASP A 143 -6.79 -5.48 -9.12
N CYS A 144 -5.83 -6.37 -9.38
CA CYS A 144 -5.32 -6.65 -10.69
C CYS A 144 -6.18 -7.69 -11.41
N VAL A 145 -6.64 -7.32 -12.60
CA VAL A 145 -7.51 -8.16 -13.43
C VAL A 145 -6.78 -8.65 -14.68
N GLY A 146 -7.07 -9.88 -15.08
CA GLY A 146 -6.57 -10.44 -16.34
C GLY A 146 -5.26 -11.21 -16.17
N ALA A 147 -4.23 -10.83 -16.95
CA ALA A 147 -2.91 -11.46 -16.89
C ALA A 147 -2.05 -10.90 -15.75
N HIS A 148 -2.44 -9.76 -15.18
CA HIS A 148 -1.83 -9.14 -14.02
C HIS A 148 -2.51 -9.68 -12.76
N ASP A 149 -1.78 -10.41 -11.93
CA ASP A 149 -2.25 -11.02 -10.67
C ASP A 149 -1.39 -10.59 -9.46
N VAL A 150 -0.44 -9.67 -9.65
CA VAL A 150 0.38 -9.12 -8.57
C VAL A 150 0.27 -7.60 -8.55
N CYS A 151 0.02 -7.06 -7.37
CA CYS A 151 0.13 -5.63 -7.12
C CYS A 151 1.50 -5.35 -6.53
N ILE A 152 2.32 -4.59 -7.25
CA ILE A 152 3.69 -4.27 -6.84
C ILE A 152 3.89 -2.76 -6.81
N PHE A 153 4.86 -2.33 -6.02
CA PHE A 153 5.30 -0.93 -6.06
C PHE A 153 6.35 -0.73 -7.15
N ASP A 154 6.03 0.08 -8.15
CA ASP A 154 7.01 0.49 -9.16
C ASP A 154 7.74 1.74 -8.68
N ALA A 155 8.96 1.56 -8.18
CA ALA A 155 9.80 2.66 -7.71
C ALA A 155 10.15 3.68 -8.80
N SER A 156 10.12 3.30 -10.08
CA SER A 156 10.38 4.21 -11.21
C SER A 156 9.19 5.13 -11.49
N GLN A 157 7.98 4.65 -11.22
CA GLN A 157 6.74 5.40 -11.43
C GLN A 157 6.20 6.03 -10.14
N GLY A 158 6.64 5.55 -8.97
CA GLY A 158 6.28 6.11 -7.67
C GLY A 158 4.90 5.73 -7.15
N HIS A 159 4.22 4.77 -7.79
CA HIS A 159 2.89 4.29 -7.44
C HIS A 159 2.78 2.76 -7.56
N LEU A 160 1.70 2.19 -7.02
CA LEU A 160 1.40 0.76 -7.12
C LEU A 160 0.84 0.43 -8.51
N ILE A 161 1.39 -0.59 -9.16
CA ILE A 161 0.98 -1.03 -10.50
C ILE A 161 0.58 -2.50 -10.51
N CYS A 162 -0.27 -2.85 -11.47
CA CYS A 162 -0.58 -4.24 -11.76
C CYS A 162 0.46 -4.86 -12.69
N GLU A 163 1.18 -5.88 -12.24
CA GLU A 163 2.14 -6.62 -13.05
C GLU A 163 1.68 -8.07 -13.28
N GLU A 164 2.07 -8.66 -14.42
CA GLU A 164 1.89 -10.10 -14.66
C GLU A 164 2.83 -10.87 -13.72
N ALA A 165 2.32 -11.83 -12.93
CA ALA A 165 3.23 -12.74 -12.24
C ALA A 165 4.11 -13.43 -13.27
N VAL A 166 5.43 -13.31 -13.11
CA VAL A 166 6.39 -14.11 -13.86
C VAL A 166 6.18 -15.57 -13.45
N ARG A 167 5.37 -16.29 -14.23
CA ARG A 167 5.21 -17.73 -14.08
C ARG A 167 6.39 -18.38 -14.78
N ASP A 168 7.42 -18.73 -14.02
CA ASP A 168 8.48 -19.62 -14.50
C ASP A 168 7.83 -20.92 -15.00
N GLY A 169 7.86 -21.12 -16.32
CA GLY A 169 7.27 -22.27 -17.02
C GLY A 169 8.10 -23.54 -16.95
#